data_AF-A0A9D9ZBD8-F1
#
_entry.id   AF-A0A9D9ZBD8-F1
#
_cell.length_a   1.000
_cell.length_b   1.000
_cell.length_c   1.000
_cell.angle_alpha   90.00
_cell.angle_beta   90.00
_cell.angle_gamma   90.00
#
_symmetry.space_group_name_H-M   'P 1'
#
loop_
_entity.id
_entity.type
_entity.pdbx_description
1 polymer ?
#
loop_
_entity_poly.entity_id
_entity_poly.type
_entity_poly.pdbx_seq_one_letter_code
_entity_poly.pdbx_strand_id
1 'polypeptide(L)'
;MRKNILSLLFLFFICINAFPHSRNLDSIYSCLDYEIVHANKYVVKKKAIINILKKQLDRASENTLKYAVCYQLYEEYRPFENKMAMYYLERCRNIAEASNSRNNVNECLARLSLCCSNTGLYDEAEKFLLQVNVDELTKSGLAVYYHAQYILNNQLAYYTSVESMKPIYNEKTQEYQDKLLACLPVHDNLRYQVLELKLIS
;
A
#
# COMPACT_ATOMS: atom_id res chain seq x y z
N MET A 1 49.45 -38.19 17.84
CA MET A 1 48.66 -37.62 16.71
C MET A 1 47.22 -38.17 16.63
N ARG A 2 46.92 -39.46 16.90
CA ARG A 2 45.55 -40.02 16.86
C ARG A 2 44.53 -39.41 17.86
N LYS A 3 44.95 -38.99 19.06
CA LYS A 3 44.06 -38.36 20.06
C LYS A 3 43.56 -36.95 19.66
N ASN A 4 44.35 -36.20 18.89
CA ASN A 4 43.99 -34.84 18.47
C ASN A 4 42.99 -34.87 17.29
N ILE A 5 43.06 -35.90 16.45
CA ILE A 5 42.11 -36.11 15.34
C ILE A 5 40.73 -36.50 15.88
N LEU A 6 40.67 -37.33 16.92
CA LEU A 6 39.40 -37.71 17.56
C LEU A 6 38.75 -36.51 18.27
N SER A 7 39.56 -35.64 18.89
CA SER A 7 39.11 -34.40 19.52
C SER A 7 38.57 -33.38 18.49
N LEU A 8 39.24 -33.23 17.34
CA LEU A 8 38.75 -32.39 16.25
C LEU A 8 37.46 -32.93 15.62
N LEU A 9 37.32 -34.25 15.46
CA LEU A 9 36.09 -34.88 14.96
C LEU A 9 34.91 -34.68 15.92
N PHE A 10 35.16 -34.72 17.23
CA PHE A 10 34.14 -34.47 18.25
C PHE A 10 33.69 -33.00 18.27
N LEU A 11 34.62 -32.05 18.13
CA LEU A 11 34.28 -30.63 17.97
C LEU A 11 33.49 -30.39 16.66
N PHE A 12 33.88 -31.04 15.57
CA PHE A 12 33.15 -30.93 14.30
C PHE A 12 31.71 -31.47 14.42
N PHE A 13 31.49 -32.57 15.14
CA PHE A 13 30.16 -33.14 15.39
C PHE A 13 29.26 -32.21 16.22
N ILE A 14 29.82 -31.49 17.19
CA ILE A 14 29.08 -30.48 17.98
C ILE A 14 28.72 -29.28 17.09
N CYS A 15 29.62 -28.84 16.20
CA CYS A 15 29.36 -27.71 15.29
C CYS A 15 28.27 -28.01 14.25
N ILE A 16 28.11 -29.25 13.77
CA ILE A 16 27.05 -29.61 12.82
C ILE A 16 25.67 -29.62 13.51
N ASN A 17 25.61 -29.99 14.80
CA ASN A 17 24.38 -29.95 15.60
C ASN A 17 24.04 -28.56 16.16
N ALA A 18 24.94 -27.58 16.03
CA ALA A 18 24.72 -26.18 16.41
C ALA A 18 24.07 -25.34 15.29
N PHE A 19 23.84 -25.91 14.11
CA PHE A 19 22.95 -25.29 13.13
C PHE A 19 21.53 -25.39 13.68
N PRO A 20 20.80 -24.28 13.90
CA PRO A 20 19.40 -24.35 14.25
C PRO A 20 18.67 -25.12 13.15
N HIS A 21 18.19 -26.29 13.55
CA HIS A 21 17.21 -27.13 12.87
C HIS A 21 16.13 -26.22 12.27
N SER A 22 15.76 -26.48 11.01
CA SER A 22 14.72 -25.82 10.21
C SER A 22 13.85 -24.82 11.00
N ARG A 23 13.79 -23.55 10.55
CA ARG A 23 12.69 -22.64 10.98
C ARG A 23 11.42 -23.48 10.93
N ASN A 24 10.72 -23.64 12.05
CA ASN A 24 9.59 -24.56 12.16
C ASN A 24 8.41 -24.00 11.34
N LEU A 25 8.53 -24.15 10.02
CA LEU A 25 7.59 -23.68 9.03
C LEU A 25 6.25 -24.37 9.25
N ASP A 26 6.24 -25.62 9.70
CA ASP A 26 5.03 -26.38 10.01
C ASP A 26 4.16 -25.70 11.08
N SER A 27 4.79 -25.13 12.12
CA SER A 27 4.08 -24.34 13.15
C SER A 27 3.50 -23.04 12.57
N ILE A 28 4.26 -22.36 11.70
CA ILE A 28 3.79 -21.14 11.02
C ILE A 28 2.64 -21.47 10.06
N TYR A 29 2.75 -22.54 9.27
CA TYR A 29 1.71 -22.99 8.36
C TYR A 29 0.46 -23.44 9.11
N SER A 30 0.61 -24.17 10.21
CA SER A 30 -0.53 -24.55 11.07
C SER A 30 -1.25 -23.34 11.64
N CYS A 31 -0.50 -22.30 12.04
CA CYS A 31 -1.05 -21.03 12.50
C CYS A 31 -1.78 -20.30 11.35
N LEU A 32 -1.19 -20.26 10.16
CA LEU A 32 -1.79 -19.64 8.98
C LEU A 32 -3.09 -20.34 8.58
N ASP A 33 -3.10 -21.67 8.51
CA ASP A 33 -4.28 -22.47 8.19
C ASP A 33 -5.39 -22.25 9.21
N TYR A 34 -5.04 -22.22 10.50
CA TYR A 34 -5.98 -21.87 11.56
C TYR A 34 -6.59 -20.48 11.33
N GLU A 35 -5.77 -19.47 11.04
CA GLU A 35 -6.26 -18.10 10.82
C GLU A 35 -7.09 -17.96 9.54
N ILE A 36 -6.79 -18.72 8.48
CA ILE A 36 -7.59 -18.78 7.25
C ILE A 36 -8.97 -19.36 7.54
N VAL A 37 -9.05 -20.50 8.25
CA VAL A 37 -10.33 -21.12 8.64
C VAL A 37 -11.18 -20.16 9.48
N HIS A 38 -10.54 -19.35 10.32
CA HIS A 38 -11.23 -18.40 11.19
C HIS A 38 -11.30 -16.98 10.63
N ALA A 39 -10.98 -16.76 9.34
CA ALA A 39 -10.86 -15.42 8.76
C ALA A 39 -12.14 -14.57 8.87
N ASN A 40 -13.32 -15.22 8.95
CA ASN A 40 -14.60 -14.55 9.15
C ASN A 40 -14.63 -13.68 10.43
N LYS A 41 -13.87 -14.01 11.48
CA LYS A 41 -13.79 -13.20 12.70
C LYS A 41 -13.27 -11.78 12.39
N TYR A 42 -12.33 -11.66 11.44
CA TYR A 42 -11.79 -10.38 11.00
C TYR A 42 -12.79 -9.60 10.15
N VAL A 43 -13.55 -10.28 9.28
CA VAL A 43 -14.61 -9.67 8.46
C VAL A 43 -15.71 -9.10 9.35
N VAL A 44 -16.16 -9.85 10.37
CA VAL A 44 -17.16 -9.39 11.33
C VAL A 44 -16.67 -8.16 12.08
N LYS A 45 -15.42 -8.18 12.58
CA LYS A 45 -14.81 -7.03 13.26
C LYS A 45 -14.74 -5.80 12.34
N LYS A 46 -14.31 -5.97 11.09
CA LYS A 46 -14.24 -4.90 10.09
C LYS A 46 -15.61 -4.28 9.81
N LYS A 47 -16.63 -5.12 9.59
CA LYS A 47 -18.02 -4.65 9.38
C LYS A 47 -18.58 -3.91 10.59
N ALA A 48 -18.24 -4.32 11.81
CA ALA A 48 -18.64 -3.62 13.02
C ALA A 48 -18.05 -2.20 13.08
N ILE A 49 -16.75 -2.05 12.78
CA ILE A 49 -16.08 -0.74 12.72
C ILE A 49 -16.74 0.15 11.65
N ILE A 50 -16.93 -0.38 10.44
CA ILE A 50 -17.60 0.34 9.34
C ILE A 50 -18.99 0.83 9.75
N ASN A 51 -19.77 -0.01 10.43
CA ASN A 51 -21.11 0.37 10.90
C ASN A 51 -21.07 1.49 11.95
N ILE A 52 -20.06 1.50 12.83
CA ILE A 52 -19.85 2.59 13.78
C ILE A 52 -19.53 3.89 13.03
N LEU A 53 -18.59 3.84 12.09
CA LEU A 53 -18.19 5.00 11.30
C LEU A 53 -19.35 5.55 10.46
N LYS A 54 -20.18 4.70 9.85
CA LYS A 54 -21.39 5.14 9.13
C LYS A 54 -22.35 5.91 10.06
N LYS A 55 -22.64 5.37 11.25
CA LYS A 55 -23.48 6.06 12.23
C LYS A 55 -22.87 7.38 12.72
N GLN A 56 -21.54 7.45 12.83
CA GLN A 56 -20.85 8.70 13.16
C GLN A 56 -20.98 9.72 12.03
N LEU A 57 -20.83 9.30 10.78
CA LEU A 57 -20.98 10.15 9.61
C LEU A 57 -22.40 10.72 9.52
N ASP A 58 -23.43 9.90 9.79
CA ASP A 58 -24.83 10.33 9.77
C ASP A 58 -25.15 11.40 10.83
N ARG A 59 -24.40 11.39 11.95
CA ARG A 59 -24.56 12.34 13.06
C ARG A 59 -23.66 13.57 12.94
N ALA A 60 -22.66 13.54 12.06
CA ALA A 60 -21.72 14.63 11.90
C ALA A 60 -22.39 15.83 11.23
N SER A 61 -22.31 17.00 11.86
CA SER A 61 -22.79 18.27 11.29
C SER A 61 -21.70 19.00 10.50
N GLU A 62 -20.50 19.08 11.08
CA GLU A 62 -19.38 19.84 10.54
C GLU A 62 -18.64 19.13 9.39
N ASN A 63 -18.22 19.90 8.39
CA ASN A 63 -17.48 19.37 7.23
C ASN A 63 -16.15 18.74 7.63
N THR A 64 -15.43 19.31 8.59
CA THR A 64 -14.17 18.74 9.11
C THR A 64 -14.36 17.32 9.65
N LEU A 65 -15.41 17.11 10.45
CA LEU A 65 -15.72 15.79 11.00
C LEU A 65 -16.21 14.84 9.90
N LYS A 66 -17.08 15.30 9.00
CA LYS A 66 -17.53 14.48 7.85
C LYS A 66 -16.37 14.02 6.99
N TYR A 67 -15.40 14.91 6.71
CA TYR A 67 -14.20 14.57 5.97
C TYR A 67 -13.40 13.49 6.69
N ALA A 68 -13.11 13.69 7.99
CA ALA A 68 -12.34 12.74 8.78
C ALA A 68 -12.99 11.35 8.83
N VAL A 69 -14.31 11.28 9.05
CA VAL A 69 -15.04 10.00 9.10
C VAL A 69 -15.15 9.35 7.71
N CYS A 70 -15.38 10.12 6.64
CA CYS A 70 -15.32 9.59 5.27
C CYS A 70 -13.93 9.03 4.95
N TYR A 71 -12.86 9.71 5.36
CA TYR A 71 -11.51 9.24 5.13
C TYR A 71 -11.23 7.94 5.89
N GLN A 72 -11.69 7.83 7.14
CA GLN A 72 -11.62 6.57 7.91
C GLN A 72 -12.40 5.44 7.23
N LEU A 73 -13.59 5.72 6.69
CA LEU A 73 -14.35 4.74 5.92
C LEU A 73 -13.58 4.28 4.67
N TYR A 74 -12.95 5.20 3.94
CA TYR A 74 -12.08 4.84 2.83
C TYR A 74 -10.95 3.90 3.26
N GLU A 75 -10.21 4.21 4.33
CA GLU A 75 -9.12 3.35 4.82
C GLU A 75 -9.62 1.97 5.26
N GLU A 76 -10.80 1.87 5.87
CA GLU A 76 -11.40 0.58 6.24
C GLU A 76 -11.82 -0.25 5.02
N TYR A 77 -12.33 0.41 3.97
CA TYR A 77 -12.77 -0.24 2.73
C TYR A 77 -11.64 -0.54 1.75
N ARG A 78 -10.54 0.21 1.76
CA ARG A 78 -9.41 0.07 0.82
C ARG A 78 -8.91 -1.38 0.67
N PRO A 79 -8.69 -2.17 1.74
CA PRO A 79 -8.25 -3.56 1.59
C PRO A 79 -9.39 -4.57 1.33
N PHE A 80 -10.65 -4.13 1.23
CA PHE A 80 -11.82 -5.01 1.27
C PHE A 80 -12.76 -4.86 0.05
N GLU A 81 -13.18 -3.63 -0.28
CA GLU A 81 -14.09 -3.34 -1.39
C GLU A 81 -13.69 -2.03 -2.08
N ASN A 82 -12.92 -2.10 -3.18
CA ASN A 82 -12.36 -0.93 -3.85
C ASN A 82 -13.43 0.09 -4.29
N LYS A 83 -14.59 -0.38 -4.79
CA LYS A 83 -15.70 0.49 -5.16
C LYS A 83 -16.19 1.36 -4.00
N MET A 84 -16.28 0.79 -2.80
CA MET A 84 -16.68 1.54 -1.60
C MET A 84 -15.55 2.48 -1.13
N ALA A 85 -14.29 2.07 -1.24
CA ALA A 85 -13.15 2.93 -0.95
C ALA A 85 -13.17 4.20 -1.82
N MET A 86 -13.37 4.04 -3.13
CA MET A 86 -13.51 5.15 -4.08
C MET A 86 -14.73 6.02 -3.79
N TYR A 87 -15.88 5.41 -3.46
CA TYR A 87 -17.09 6.16 -3.09
C TYR A 87 -16.84 7.11 -1.90
N TYR A 88 -16.15 6.64 -0.86
CA TYR A 88 -15.85 7.49 0.30
C TYR A 88 -14.73 8.50 0.02
N LEU A 89 -13.75 8.19 -0.84
CA LEU A 89 -12.77 9.18 -1.32
C LEU A 89 -13.43 10.31 -2.12
N GLU A 90 -14.38 10.01 -3.00
CA GLU A 90 -15.11 11.05 -3.72
C GLU A 90 -15.93 11.92 -2.77
N ARG A 91 -16.50 11.34 -1.72
CA ARG A 91 -17.13 12.13 -0.65
C ARG A 91 -16.13 13.03 0.07
N CYS A 92 -14.92 12.54 0.39
CA CYS A 92 -13.85 13.36 0.93
C CYS A 92 -13.52 14.53 0.00
N ARG A 93 -13.37 14.27 -1.31
CA ARG A 93 -13.07 15.30 -2.31
C ARG A 93 -14.16 16.38 -2.36
N ASN A 94 -15.43 15.99 -2.44
CA ASN A 94 -16.56 16.92 -2.46
C ASN A 94 -16.61 17.80 -1.19
N ILE A 95 -16.32 17.22 -0.03
CA ILE A 95 -16.27 17.97 1.24
C ILE A 95 -15.08 18.93 1.24
N ALA A 96 -13.91 18.50 0.77
CA ALA A 96 -12.73 19.34 0.65
C ALA A 96 -12.94 20.51 -0.32
N GLU A 97 -13.58 20.27 -1.47
CA GLU A 97 -14.00 21.32 -2.42
C GLU A 97 -14.93 22.32 -1.74
N ALA A 98 -15.99 21.86 -1.07
CA ALA A 98 -16.92 22.72 -0.34
C ALA A 98 -16.26 23.51 0.81
N SER A 99 -15.11 23.04 1.29
CA SER A 99 -14.35 23.66 2.37
C SER A 99 -13.13 24.45 1.85
N ASN A 100 -12.99 24.63 0.53
CA ASN A 100 -11.86 25.27 -0.15
C ASN A 100 -10.48 24.70 0.23
N SER A 101 -10.42 23.42 0.63
CA SER A 101 -9.19 22.73 1.01
C SER A 101 -8.54 22.09 -0.22
N ARG A 102 -7.89 22.91 -1.04
CA ARG A 102 -7.26 22.50 -2.31
C ARG A 102 -6.26 21.36 -2.13
N ASN A 103 -5.45 21.40 -1.08
CA ASN A 103 -4.52 20.33 -0.73
C ASN A 103 -5.20 18.96 -0.55
N ASN A 104 -6.35 18.91 0.13
CA ASN A 104 -7.11 17.68 0.35
C ASN A 104 -7.82 17.21 -0.94
N VAL A 105 -8.26 18.13 -1.80
CA VAL A 105 -8.81 17.79 -3.12
C VAL A 105 -7.75 17.06 -3.95
N ASN A 106 -6.56 17.65 -4.05
CA ASN A 106 -5.44 17.09 -4.80
C ASN A 106 -4.95 15.74 -4.23
N GLU A 107 -4.91 15.59 -2.90
CA GLU A 107 -4.57 14.30 -2.28
C GLU A 107 -5.65 13.23 -2.56
N CYS A 108 -6.94 13.59 -2.54
CA CYS A 108 -8.01 12.66 -2.90
C CYS A 108 -7.89 12.18 -4.35
N LEU A 109 -7.57 13.08 -5.29
CA LEU A 109 -7.33 12.73 -6.70
C LEU A 109 -6.18 11.71 -6.85
N ALA A 110 -5.05 11.93 -6.17
CA ALA A 110 -3.94 10.98 -6.17
C ALA A 110 -4.33 9.61 -5.60
N ARG A 111 -5.15 9.56 -4.53
CA ARG A 111 -5.65 8.31 -3.95
C ARG A 111 -6.67 7.59 -4.84
N LEU A 112 -7.53 8.34 -5.54
CA LEU A 112 -8.44 7.78 -6.53
C LEU A 112 -7.67 7.13 -7.67
N SER A 113 -6.57 7.75 -8.11
CA SER A 113 -5.64 7.13 -9.06
C SER A 113 -5.06 5.82 -8.54
N LEU A 114 -4.59 5.77 -7.29
CA LEU A 114 -4.12 4.51 -6.67
C LEU A 114 -5.20 3.42 -6.65
N CYS A 115 -6.44 3.77 -6.26
CA CYS A 115 -7.56 2.83 -6.29
C CYS A 115 -7.82 2.28 -7.70
N CYS A 116 -7.72 3.13 -8.73
CA CYS A 116 -7.92 2.74 -10.12
C CYS A 116 -6.78 1.84 -10.63
N SER A 117 -5.53 2.25 -10.43
CA SER A 117 -4.34 1.50 -10.86
C SER A 117 -4.29 0.10 -10.26
N ASN A 118 -4.63 -0.05 -8.98
CA ASN A 118 -4.63 -1.35 -8.29
C ASN A 118 -5.70 -2.33 -8.81
N THR A 119 -6.70 -1.85 -9.55
CA THR A 119 -7.75 -2.68 -10.15
C THR A 119 -7.74 -2.68 -11.68
N GLY A 120 -6.67 -2.17 -12.31
CA GLY A 120 -6.51 -2.19 -13.77
C GLY A 120 -7.23 -1.07 -14.54
N LEU A 121 -7.77 -0.07 -13.84
CA LEU A 121 -8.46 1.09 -14.44
C LEU A 121 -7.45 2.20 -14.79
N TYR A 122 -6.51 1.91 -15.70
CA TYR A 122 -5.34 2.78 -15.92
C TYR A 122 -5.70 4.12 -16.57
N ASP A 123 -6.67 4.13 -17.50
CA ASP A 123 -7.12 5.36 -18.15
C ASP A 123 -7.78 6.32 -17.15
N GLU A 124 -8.59 5.80 -16.23
CA GLU A 124 -9.19 6.57 -15.14
C GLU A 124 -8.12 7.05 -14.15
N ALA A 125 -7.14 6.19 -13.84
CA ALA A 125 -6.05 6.55 -12.95
C ALA A 125 -5.22 7.72 -13.49
N GLU A 126 -4.94 7.73 -14.80
CA GLU A 126 -4.25 8.84 -15.46
C GLU A 126 -5.09 10.12 -15.44
N LYS A 127 -6.40 10.02 -15.76
CA LYS A 127 -7.32 11.18 -15.71
C LYS A 127 -7.40 11.82 -14.33
N PHE A 128 -7.35 11.04 -13.25
CA PHE A 128 -7.27 11.60 -11.90
C PHE A 128 -5.94 12.30 -11.64
N LEU A 129 -4.81 11.73 -12.06
CA LEU A 129 -3.49 12.34 -11.90
C LEU A 129 -3.33 13.65 -12.67
N LEU A 130 -3.89 13.73 -13.88
CA LEU A 130 -3.87 14.95 -14.70
C LEU A 130 -4.62 16.13 -14.06
N GLN A 131 -5.54 15.85 -13.12
CA GLN A 131 -6.27 16.89 -12.38
C GLN A 131 -5.52 17.39 -11.14
N VAL A 132 -4.46 16.68 -10.70
CA VAL A 132 -3.71 17.04 -9.49
C VAL A 132 -2.89 18.30 -9.75
N ASN A 133 -3.16 19.37 -9.00
CA ASN A 133 -2.24 20.49 -8.88
C ASN A 133 -1.19 20.17 -7.80
N VAL A 134 0.02 19.88 -8.25
CA VAL A 134 1.13 19.45 -7.38
C VAL A 134 1.58 20.56 -6.43
N ASP A 135 1.50 21.83 -6.84
CA ASP A 135 1.94 22.97 -6.03
C ASP A 135 1.01 23.23 -4.84
N GLU A 136 -0.22 22.69 -4.88
CA GLU A 136 -1.20 22.77 -3.81
C GLU A 136 -1.10 21.60 -2.81
N LEU A 137 -0.19 20.65 -3.00
CA LEU A 137 -0.04 19.49 -2.12
C LEU A 137 0.78 19.81 -0.86
N THR A 138 0.41 19.17 0.25
CA THR A 138 1.28 19.09 1.43
C THR A 138 2.43 18.12 1.15
N LYS A 139 3.47 18.11 2.00
CA LYS A 139 4.55 17.11 1.91
C LYS A 139 4.02 15.67 1.92
N SER A 140 3.00 15.39 2.75
CA SER A 140 2.34 14.08 2.80
C SER A 140 1.59 13.78 1.50
N GLY A 141 0.80 14.75 1.01
CA GLY A 141 0.07 14.60 -0.24
C GLY A 141 1.00 14.42 -1.46
N LEU A 142 2.18 15.04 -1.43
CA LEU A 142 3.19 14.88 -2.46
C LEU A 142 3.76 13.45 -2.51
N ALA A 143 3.98 12.83 -1.34
CA ALA A 143 4.37 11.42 -1.28
C ALA A 143 3.27 10.50 -1.83
N VAL A 144 1.99 10.80 -1.55
CA VAL A 144 0.85 10.07 -2.11
C VAL A 144 0.79 10.22 -3.63
N TYR A 145 1.01 11.42 -4.15
CA TYR A 145 1.05 11.68 -5.59
C TYR A 145 2.19 10.93 -6.29
N TYR A 146 3.41 10.97 -5.76
CA TYR A 146 4.53 10.22 -6.32
C TYR A 146 4.31 8.71 -6.26
N HIS A 147 3.68 8.22 -5.19
CA HIS A 147 3.29 6.82 -5.11
C HIS A 147 2.25 6.45 -6.18
N ALA A 148 1.23 7.28 -6.39
CA ALA A 148 0.23 7.07 -7.43
C ALA A 148 0.84 7.02 -8.84
N GLN A 149 1.73 7.96 -9.14
CA GLN A 149 2.48 7.99 -10.40
C GLN A 149 3.38 6.76 -10.57
N TYR A 150 4.13 6.38 -9.52
CA TYR A 150 4.96 5.18 -9.53
C TYR A 150 4.14 3.93 -9.82
N ILE A 151 3.02 3.72 -9.10
CA ILE A 151 2.18 2.54 -9.29
C ILE A 151 1.58 2.53 -10.70
N LEU A 152 1.00 3.63 -11.18
CA LEU A 152 0.40 3.66 -12.51
C LEU A 152 1.42 3.30 -13.60
N ASN A 153 2.58 3.96 -13.62
CA ASN A 153 3.59 3.73 -14.64
C ASN A 153 4.20 2.32 -14.54
N ASN A 154 4.39 1.80 -13.32
CA ASN A 154 4.90 0.44 -13.13
C ASN A 154 3.91 -0.60 -13.69
N GLN A 155 2.61 -0.43 -13.43
CA GLN A 155 1.58 -1.32 -13.95
C GLN A 155 1.48 -1.22 -15.48
N LEU A 156 1.52 -0.01 -16.05
CA LEU A 156 1.54 0.20 -17.50
C LEU A 156 2.76 -0.46 -18.16
N ALA A 157 3.95 -0.32 -17.56
CA ALA A 157 5.17 -0.97 -18.06
C ALA A 157 5.09 -2.50 -18.01
N TYR A 158 4.45 -3.05 -16.97
CA TYR A 158 4.29 -4.49 -16.79
C TYR A 158 3.30 -5.09 -17.79
N TYR A 159 2.14 -4.45 -18.00
CA TYR A 159 1.05 -5.02 -18.80
C TYR A 159 1.03 -4.57 -20.26
N THR A 160 1.74 -3.52 -20.66
CA THR A 160 1.72 -3.06 -22.05
C THR A 160 2.27 -4.13 -23.00
N SER A 161 1.53 -4.40 -24.07
CA SER A 161 2.00 -5.20 -25.22
C SER A 161 2.66 -4.34 -26.31
N VAL A 162 2.65 -3.02 -26.15
CA VAL A 162 3.23 -2.08 -27.12
C VAL A 162 4.69 -1.83 -26.75
N GLU A 163 5.59 -2.49 -27.46
CA GLU A 163 7.04 -2.49 -27.16
C GLU A 163 7.63 -1.08 -27.12
N SER A 164 7.20 -0.18 -28.01
CA SER A 164 7.69 1.20 -28.06
C SER A 164 7.28 2.04 -26.84
N MET A 165 6.20 1.66 -26.13
CA MET A 165 5.72 2.38 -24.95
C MET A 165 6.39 1.91 -23.65
N LYS A 166 6.88 0.66 -23.63
CA LYS A 166 7.46 0.06 -22.43
C LYS A 166 8.66 0.85 -21.86
N PRO A 167 9.63 1.33 -22.68
CA PRO A 167 10.71 2.18 -22.18
C PRO A 167 10.20 3.48 -21.52
N ILE A 168 9.17 4.10 -22.09
CA ILE A 168 8.59 5.36 -21.60
C ILE A 168 8.00 5.17 -20.20
N TYR A 169 7.24 4.09 -19.99
CA TYR A 169 6.66 3.79 -18.69
C TYR A 169 7.72 3.38 -17.66
N ASN A 170 8.76 2.66 -18.07
CA ASN A 170 9.88 2.31 -17.20
C ASN A 170 10.66 3.55 -16.73
N GLU A 171 10.93 4.51 -17.64
CA GLU A 171 11.60 5.76 -17.30
C GLU A 171 10.80 6.55 -16.26
N LYS A 172 9.49 6.73 -16.49
CA LYS A 172 8.59 7.37 -15.51
C LYS A 172 8.53 6.62 -14.18
N THR A 173 8.52 5.29 -14.22
CA THR A 173 8.52 4.45 -13.01
C THR A 173 9.75 4.74 -12.16
N GLN A 174 10.93 4.79 -12.77
CA GLN A 174 12.19 5.11 -12.07
C GLN A 174 12.17 6.53 -11.51
N GLU A 175 11.76 7.52 -12.32
CA GLU A 175 11.67 8.92 -11.90
C GLU A 175 10.79 9.09 -10.64
N TYR A 176 9.59 8.51 -10.64
CA TYR A 176 8.66 8.64 -9.53
C TYR A 176 9.03 7.75 -8.33
N GLN A 177 9.71 6.63 -8.56
CA GLN A 177 10.32 5.85 -7.48
C GLN A 177 11.34 6.69 -6.71
N ASP A 178 12.28 7.35 -7.41
CA ASP A 178 13.31 8.16 -6.77
C ASP A 178 12.71 9.34 -6.01
N LYS A 179 11.74 10.05 -6.62
CA LYS A 179 11.00 11.13 -5.98
C LYS A 179 10.26 10.66 -4.72
N LEU A 180 9.61 9.50 -4.77
CA LEU A 180 8.93 8.91 -3.62
C LEU A 180 9.91 8.56 -2.51
N LEU A 181 11.00 7.85 -2.84
CA LEU A 181 12.02 7.43 -1.88
C LEU A 181 12.72 8.63 -1.22
N ALA A 182 12.85 9.77 -1.92
CA ALA A 182 13.38 11.00 -1.34
C ALA A 182 12.40 11.67 -0.36
N CYS A 183 11.09 11.44 -0.51
CA CYS A 183 10.07 12.00 0.37
C CYS A 183 9.84 11.17 1.65
N LEU A 184 10.12 9.87 1.61
CA LEU A 184 9.81 8.93 2.69
C LEU A 184 10.95 8.82 3.73
N PRO A 185 10.62 8.71 5.02
CA PRO A 185 11.60 8.35 6.05
C PRO A 185 12.31 7.02 5.77
N VAL A 186 13.52 6.86 6.32
CA VAL A 186 14.35 5.65 6.15
C VAL A 186 13.65 4.38 6.63
N HIS A 187 12.84 4.49 7.69
CA HIS A 187 12.13 3.37 8.32
C HIS A 187 10.62 3.41 8.04
N ASP A 188 10.23 3.82 6.83
CA ASP A 188 8.84 3.84 6.41
C ASP A 188 8.42 2.52 5.74
N ASN A 189 7.23 2.00 6.09
CA ASN A 189 6.72 0.74 5.51
C ASN A 189 6.56 0.82 3.99
N LEU A 190 6.08 1.96 3.47
CA LEU A 190 5.94 2.15 2.03
C LEU A 190 7.31 2.15 1.33
N ARG A 191 8.34 2.67 2.01
CA ARG A 191 9.71 2.60 1.49
C ARG A 191 10.17 1.16 1.32
N TYR A 192 9.93 0.30 2.31
CA TYR A 192 10.27 -1.12 2.22
C TYR A 192 9.54 -1.81 1.07
N GLN A 193 8.24 -1.56 0.91
CA GLN A 193 7.44 -2.12 -0.18
C GLN A 193 7.99 -1.74 -1.57
N VAL A 194 8.33 -0.47 -1.77
CA VAL A 194 8.89 0.03 -3.05
C VAL A 194 10.24 -0.62 -3.35
N LEU A 195 11.07 -0.87 -2.33
CA LEU A 195 12.36 -1.53 -2.48
C LEU A 195 12.22 -3.05 -2.71
N GLU A 196 11.25 -3.71 -2.09
CA GLU A 196 10.96 -5.13 -2.31
C GLU A 196 10.52 -5.41 -3.75
N LEU A 197 9.62 -4.58 -4.31
CA LEU A 197 9.17 -4.73 -5.69
C LEU A 197 10.34 -4.67 -6.69
N LYS A 198 11.36 -3.86 -6.41
CA LYS A 198 12.58 -3.77 -7.22
C LYS A 198 13.43 -5.04 -7.21
N LEU A 199 13.35 -5.85 -6.14
CA LEU A 199 14.08 -7.11 -6.05
C LEU A 199 13.40 -8.24 -6.85
N ILE A 200 12.13 -8.06 -7.20
CA ILE A 200 11.28 -9.10 -7.82
C ILE A 200 11.08 -8.80 -9.33
N SER A 201 11.29 -7.55 -9.76
CA SER A 201 11.26 -7.09 -11.16
C SER A 201 12.60 -7.30 -11.87
#